data_AF-A0A7X7NRP3-F1
#
_entry.id   AF-A0A7X7NRP3-F1
#
_cell.length_a   1.000
_cell.length_b   1.000
_cell.length_c   1.000
_cell.angle_alpha   90.00
_cell.angle_beta   90.00
_cell.angle_gamma   90.00
#
_symmetry.space_group_name_H-M   'P 1'
#
loop_
_entity.id
_entity.type
_entity.pdbx_description
1 polymer ?
#
loop_
_entity_poly.entity_id
_entity_poly.type
_entity_poly.pdbx_seq_one_letter_code
_entity_poly.pdbx_strand_id
1 'polypeptide(L)' 'MPESTPAARLRIALDLHDLGEQMMRARLSRKHPEWTEAQLQAAIEEWLRRRPGAEFGDCPGRPVTLTDASVNL' A
#
# COMPACT_ATOMS: atom_id res chain seq x y z
N MET A 1 -20.20 0.43 -17.39
CA MET A 1 -19.60 1.35 -16.40
C MET A 1 -19.11 2.56 -17.18
N PRO A 2 -19.53 3.82 -16.88
CA PRO A 2 -18.81 4.95 -17.43
C PRO A 2 -17.33 4.77 -17.12
N GLU A 3 -16.44 5.03 -18.09
CA GLU A 3 -15.01 4.93 -17.84
C GLU A 3 -14.68 5.84 -16.66
N SER A 4 -14.24 5.24 -15.54
CA SER A 4 -13.80 6.02 -14.40
C SER A 4 -12.57 6.81 -14.82
N THR A 5 -12.54 8.11 -14.56
CA THR A 5 -11.36 8.92 -14.87
C THR A 5 -10.15 8.42 -14.06
N PRO A 6 -8.91 8.61 -14.52
CA PRO A 6 -7.73 8.29 -13.71
C PRO A 6 -7.76 8.90 -12.30
N ALA A 7 -8.25 10.14 -12.18
CA ALA A 7 -8.43 10.81 -10.89
C ALA A 7 -9.47 10.11 -9.98
N ALA A 8 -10.58 9.64 -10.54
CA ALA A 8 -11.59 8.90 -9.79
C ALA A 8 -11.04 7.56 -9.28
N ARG A 9 -10.28 6.84 -10.11
CA ARG A 9 -9.62 5.59 -9.70
C ARG A 9 -8.58 5.82 -8.61
N LEU A 10 -7.78 6.87 -8.72
CA LEU A 10 -6.78 7.21 -7.71
C LEU A 10 -7.45 7.52 -6.37
N ARG A 11 -8.56 8.28 -6.37
CA ARG A 11 -9.30 8.57 -5.14
C ARG A 11 -9.79 7.29 -4.45
N ILE A 12 -10.40 6.38 -5.22
CA ILE A 12 -10.83 5.08 -4.69
C ILE A 12 -9.64 4.29 -4.12
N ALA A 13 -8.49 4.30 -4.78
CA ALA A 13 -7.30 3.60 -4.29
C ALA A 13 -6.80 4.17 -2.95
N LEU A 14 -6.85 5.49 -2.77
CA LEU A 14 -6.51 6.14 -1.49
C LEU A 14 -7.54 5.82 -0.41
N ASP A 15 -8.84 5.85 -0.72
CA ASP A 15 -9.89 5.48 0.23
C ASP A 15 -9.73 4.02 0.71
N LEU A 16 -9.39 3.11 -0.21
CA LEU A 16 -9.13 1.70 0.10
C LEU A 16 -7.85 1.51 0.92
N HIS A 17 -6.83 2.33 0.68
CA HIS A 17 -5.60 2.33 1.46
C HIS A 17 -5.88 2.73 2.91
N ASP A 18 -6.58 3.84 3.13
CA ASP A 18 -6.96 4.33 4.46
C ASP A 18 -7.82 3.30 5.21
N LEU A 19 -8.76 2.66 4.51
CA LEU A 19 -9.56 1.58 5.08
C LEU A 19 -8.69 0.38 5.49
N GLY A 20 -7.74 -0.01 4.64
CA GLY A 20 -6.82 -1.11 4.90
C GLY A 20 -5.96 -0.87 6.15
N GLU A 21 -5.47 0.35 6.35
CA GLU A 21 -4.73 0.72 7.55
C GLU A 21 -5.58 0.62 8.81
N GLN A 22 -6.82 1.11 8.78
CA GLN A 22 -7.76 0.99 9.91
C GLN A 22 -8.05 -0.47 10.27
N MET A 23 -8.23 -1.33 9.26
CA MET A 23 -8.44 -2.76 9.46
C MET A 23 -7.20 -3.43 10.08
N MET A 24 -6.00 -3.07 9.62
CA MET A 24 -4.75 -3.60 10.19
C MET A 24 -4.56 -3.16 11.64
N ARG A 25 -4.82 -1.88 11.93
CA ARG A 25 -4.81 -1.34 13.29
C ARG A 25 -5.74 -2.13 14.20
N ALA A 26 -7.02 -2.27 13.82
CA ALA A 26 -7.99 -3.03 14.60
C ALA A 26 -7.58 -4.50 14.81
N ARG A 27 -7.00 -5.14 13.78
CA ARG A 27 -6.45 -6.49 13.89
C ARG A 27 -5.32 -6.57 14.91
N LEU A 28 -4.36 -5.65 14.85
CA LEU A 28 -3.22 -5.62 15.76
C LEU A 28 -3.65 -5.30 17.20
N SER A 29 -4.57 -4.35 17.41
CA SER A 29 -5.11 -4.05 18.74
C SER A 29 -5.80 -5.25 19.38
N ARG A 30 -6.55 -6.05 18.60
CA ARG A 30 -7.17 -7.29 19.11
C ARG A 30 -6.14 -8.37 19.43
N LYS A 31 -5.06 -8.45 18.64
CA LYS A 31 -4.01 -9.46 18.81
C LYS A 31 -3.07 -9.13 19.98
N HIS A 32 -2.87 -7.84 20.24
CA HIS A 32 -1.94 -7.31 21.21
C HIS A 32 -2.63 -6.23 22.07
N PRO A 33 -3.58 -6.62 22.94
CA PRO A 33 -4.31 -5.67 23.79
C PRO A 33 -3.40 -4.90 24.77
N GLU A 34 -2.20 -5.41 25.03
CA GLU A 34 -1.19 -4.79 25.89
C GLU A 34 -0.35 -3.70 25.20
N TRP A 35 -0.44 -3.57 23.88
CA TRP A 35 0.35 -2.59 23.14
C TRP A 35 -0.14 -1.17 23.38
N THR A 36 0.83 -0.28 23.58
CA THR A 36 0.60 1.16 23.54
C THR A 36 0.32 1.61 22.11
N GLU A 37 -0.30 2.78 21.98
CA GLU A 37 -0.58 3.41 20.69
C GLU A 37 0.70 3.61 19.84
N ALA A 38 1.82 3.95 20.48
CA ALA A 38 3.11 4.10 19.80
C ALA A 38 3.64 2.77 19.22
N GLN A 39 3.48 1.67 19.96
CA GLN A 39 3.87 0.34 19.49
C GLN A 39 2.99 -0.13 18.33
N LEU A 40 1.68 0.15 18.42
CA LEU A 40 0.72 -0.15 17.37
C LEU A 40 1.05 0.61 16.07
N GLN A 41 1.34 1.90 16.18
CA GLN A 41 1.76 2.73 15.05
C GLN A 41 3.04 2.21 14.40
N ALA A 42 4.08 1.92 15.19
CA ALA A 42 5.34 1.37 14.67
C ALA A 42 5.15 0.04 13.94
N ALA A 43 4.25 -0.82 14.43
CA ALA A 43 3.93 -2.09 13.80
C ALA A 43 3.17 -1.92 12.47
N ILE A 44 2.28 -0.93 12.37
CA ILE A 44 1.58 -0.60 11.12
C ILE A 44 2.57 -0.09 10.08
N GLU A 45 3.46 0.84 10.45
CA GLU A 45 4.50 1.36 9.56
C GLU A 45 5.41 0.25 9.04
N GLU A 46 5.79 -0.68 9.92
CA GLU A 46 6.62 -1.81 9.55
C GLU A 46 5.88 -2.78 8.61
N TRP A 47 4.58 -2.99 8.82
CA TRP A 47 3.75 -3.77 7.92
C TRP A 47 3.61 -3.11 6.54
N LEU A 48 3.47 -1.78 6.47
CA LEU A 48 3.43 -1.03 5.21
C LEU A 48 4.75 -1.08 4.44
N ARG A 49 5.88 -1.11 5.14
CA ARG A 49 7.21 -1.25 4.51
C ARG A 49 7.46 -2.65 3.96
N ARG A 50 7.22 -3.69 4.77
CA ARG A 50 7.55 -5.07 4.39
C ARG A 50 6.48 -5.75 3.55
N ARG A 51 5.21 -5.37 3.72
CA ARG A 51 4.04 -5.96 3.02
C ARG A 51 4.16 -7.49 2.87
N PRO A 52 4.25 -8.23 3.99
CA PRO A 52 4.51 -9.67 3.95
C PRO A 52 3.47 -10.41 3.11
N GLY A 53 3.93 -11.22 2.16
CA GLY A 53 3.11 -11.90 1.14
C GLY A 53 2.90 -11.12 -0.16
N ALA A 54 3.38 -9.88 -0.24
CA ALA A 54 3.33 -9.01 -1.41
C ALA A 54 4.67 -8.24 -1.59
N GLU A 55 5.78 -8.88 -1.26
CA GLU A 55 7.14 -8.29 -1.29
C GLU A 55 7.52 -7.79 -2.70
N PHE A 56 6.91 -8.38 -3.74
CA PHE A 56 7.12 -8.03 -5.14
C PHE A 56 5.91 -7.30 -5.77
N GLY A 57 5.00 -6.82 -4.93
CA GLY A 57 3.72 -6.23 -5.35
C GLY A 57 2.60 -7.27 -5.50
N ASP A 58 1.38 -6.77 -5.63
CA ASP A 58 0.15 -7.59 -5.68
C ASP A 58 -0.13 -8.18 -7.09
N CYS A 59 0.69 -7.84 -8.10
CA CYS A 59 0.54 -8.27 -9.48
C CYS A 59 1.91 -8.30 -10.19
N PRO A 60 2.17 -9.27 -11.08
CA PRO A 60 3.34 -9.22 -11.96
C PRO A 60 3.39 -7.91 -12.75
N GLY A 61 4.54 -7.24 -12.75
CA GLY A 61 4.75 -6.05 -13.57
C GLY A 61 4.62 -6.35 -15.07
N ARG A 62 4.20 -5.35 -15.85
CA ARG A 62 4.23 -5.44 -17.32
C ARG A 62 5.64 -5.05 -17.80
N PRO A 63 6.36 -5.92 -18.54
CA PRO A 63 7.64 -5.54 -19.11
C PRO A 63 7.44 -4.36 -20.07
N VAL A 64 8.29 -3.34 -19.92
CA VAL A 64 8.35 -2.18 -20.82
C VAL A 64 9.74 -2.12 -21.45
N THR A 65 9.78 -1.93 -22.76
CA THR A 65 11.03 -1.61 -23.45
C THR A 65 11.37 -0.18 -23.09
N LEU A 66 12.40 0.03 -22.27
CA LEU A 66 13.01 1.35 -22.14
C LEU A 66 13.66 1.67 -23.48
N THR A 67 12.98 2.44 -24.32
CA THR A 67 13.66 3.09 -25.46
C THR A 67 14.63 4.08 -24.87
N ASP A 68 15.91 3.88 -25.16
CA ASP A 68 17.04 4.70 -24.76
C ASP A 68 16.80 6.16 -25.15
N ALA A 69 16.25 6.95 -24.23
CA ALA A 69 16.25 8.39 -24.34
C ALA A 69 17.63 8.83 -23.87
N SER A 70 18.53 8.94 -24.85
CA SER A 70 19.92 9.36 -24.74
C SER A 70 20.22 10.11 -23.44
N VAL A 71 20.88 9.41 -22.53
CA VAL A 71 21.53 10.01 -21.35
C VAL A 71 22.61 10.95 -21.86
N ASN A 72 22.29 12.24 -21.98
CA ASN A 72 23.30 13.30 -21.97
C ASN A 72 23.44 13.75 -20.51
N LEU A 73 24.41 13.13 -19.83
CA LEU A 73 25.06 13.71 -18.65
C LEU A 73 26.06 14.78 -19.10
#